data_AF-A0A833E9V1-F1
#
_entry.id   AF-A0A833E9V1-F1
#
_cell.length_a   1.000
_cell.length_b   1.000
_cell.length_c   1.000
_cell.angle_alpha   90.00
_cell.angle_beta   90.00
_cell.angle_gamma   90.00
#
_symmetry.space_group_name_H-M   'P 1'
#
loop_
_entity.id
_entity.type
_entity.pdbx_description
1 polymer ?
#
loop_
_entity_poly.entity_id
_entity_poly.type
_entity_poly.pdbx_seq_one_letter_code
_entity_poly.pdbx_strand_id
1 'polypeptide(L)'
;EVLSYYVHNYKKGEIRKELLRDHIKKALSYAEGVEDSRVGVYASRQLGINNFKELLEYAIIFHDIGKVFFQTEANLRQGQDSTYLSFKGHEFISALLTDLFSSKKHHNMYYIAVTFSVFYHHHAMNPEARKKITLPNISDENQLYRDKIFSVLSDFLNVNDREVLSKCIDTFMKMLHSRNLINYLHNLQSKIYDSILLSTMSHSIRKVSFLLLDCLIACDYMAAQDRESGGSIFFQTISEFYNIWMKG
;
A
#
# COMPACT_ATOMS: atom_id res chain seq x y z
N GLU A 1 -3.33 15.05 -11.26
CA GLU A 1 -4.01 14.46 -10.10
C GLU A 1 -3.90 12.94 -10.15
N VAL A 2 -3.94 12.26 -9.00
CA VAL A 2 -3.93 10.79 -8.89
C VAL A 2 -5.07 10.41 -7.96
N LEU A 3 -6.02 9.62 -8.47
CA LEU A 3 -7.20 9.18 -7.72
C LEU A 3 -6.90 7.87 -6.99
N SER A 4 -7.28 7.79 -5.71
CA SER A 4 -7.39 6.54 -4.93
C SER A 4 -8.71 5.83 -5.19
N TYR A 5 -9.75 6.59 -5.56
CA TYR A 5 -11.11 6.11 -5.78
C TYR A 5 -11.87 6.99 -6.78
N TYR A 6 -12.69 6.36 -7.62
CA TYR A 6 -13.60 7.04 -8.55
C TYR A 6 -14.81 6.16 -8.86
N VAL A 7 -16.02 6.69 -8.66
CA VAL A 7 -17.29 6.11 -9.09
C VAL A 7 -18.21 7.22 -9.57
N HIS A 8 -18.79 7.04 -10.75
CA HIS A 8 -19.92 7.82 -11.26
C HIS A 8 -21.16 6.93 -11.24
N ASN A 9 -22.13 7.23 -10.38
CA ASN A 9 -23.40 6.52 -10.29
C ASN A 9 -24.47 7.24 -11.14
N TYR A 10 -24.90 6.62 -12.23
CA TYR A 10 -25.83 7.22 -13.18
C TYR A 10 -27.25 7.35 -12.63
N LYS A 11 -27.68 6.40 -11.79
CA LYS A 11 -29.01 6.42 -11.17
C LYS A 11 -29.20 7.59 -10.19
N LYS A 12 -28.14 7.96 -9.48
CA LYS A 12 -28.15 9.05 -8.50
C LYS A 12 -27.62 10.38 -9.05
N GLY A 13 -27.04 10.39 -10.24
CA GLY A 13 -26.33 11.55 -10.78
C GLY A 13 -25.13 11.96 -9.92
N GLU A 14 -24.54 11.03 -9.17
CA GLU A 14 -23.53 11.29 -8.15
C GLU A 14 -22.15 10.87 -8.65
N ILE A 15 -21.17 11.77 -8.53
CA ILE A 15 -19.75 11.47 -8.77
C ILE A 15 -19.03 11.51 -7.43
N ARG A 16 -18.45 10.39 -7.03
CA ARG A 16 -17.54 10.29 -5.89
C ARG A 16 -16.13 10.09 -6.41
N LYS A 17 -15.21 10.96 -5.99
CA LYS A 17 -13.80 10.87 -6.26
C LYS A 17 -13.01 11.16 -5.01
N GLU A 18 -11.84 10.56 -4.89
CA GLU A 18 -10.92 10.82 -3.80
C GLU A 18 -9.49 10.84 -4.33
N LEU A 19 -8.70 11.81 -3.88
CA LEU A 19 -7.29 11.92 -4.25
C LEU A 19 -6.47 10.94 -3.41
N LEU A 20 -5.47 10.31 -4.03
CA LEU A 20 -4.57 9.39 -3.34
C LEU A 20 -3.82 10.07 -2.19
N ARG A 21 -3.44 11.34 -2.37
CA ARG A 21 -2.80 12.14 -1.30
C ARG A 21 -3.74 12.29 -0.09
N ASP A 22 -5.02 12.57 -0.32
CA ASP A 22 -5.99 12.74 0.76
C ASP A 22 -6.26 11.41 1.48
N HIS A 23 -6.30 10.31 0.72
CA HIS A 23 -6.38 8.95 1.28
C HIS A 23 -5.24 8.65 2.24
N ILE A 24 -3.99 8.84 1.78
CA ILE A 24 -2.78 8.60 2.57
C ILE A 24 -2.81 9.48 3.83
N LYS A 25 -3.14 10.76 3.70
CA LYS A 25 -3.26 11.68 4.83
C LYS A 25 -4.26 11.18 5.87
N LYS A 26 -5.45 10.74 5.43
CA LYS A 26 -6.48 10.22 6.32
C LYS A 26 -6.07 8.90 6.96
N ALA A 27 -5.46 7.98 6.21
CA ALA A 27 -4.94 6.73 6.74
C ALA A 27 -3.85 6.94 7.79
N LEU A 28 -2.94 7.90 7.58
CA LEU A 28 -1.92 8.30 8.55
C LEU A 28 -2.53 8.84 9.85
N SER A 29 -3.64 9.59 9.77
CA SER A 29 -4.31 10.10 10.97
C SER A 29 -4.82 8.97 11.89
N TYR A 30 -5.17 7.81 11.34
CA TYR A 30 -5.53 6.64 12.14
C TYR A 30 -4.31 5.92 12.76
N ALA A 31 -3.11 6.17 12.26
CA ALA A 31 -1.87 5.67 12.84
C ALA A 31 -1.29 6.59 13.94
N GLU A 32 -1.88 7.77 14.16
CA GLU A 32 -1.47 8.69 15.23
C GLU A 32 -1.66 8.02 16.60
N GLY A 33 -0.65 8.11 17.47
CA GLY A 33 -0.69 7.49 18.81
C GLY A 33 -0.57 5.96 18.81
N VAL A 34 -0.31 5.30 17.67
CA VAL A 34 -0.18 3.83 17.61
C VAL A 34 0.92 3.30 18.52
N GLU A 35 1.93 4.11 18.84
CA GLU A 35 3.03 3.79 19.75
C GLU A 35 2.57 3.53 21.19
N ASP A 36 1.53 4.23 21.65
CA ASP A 36 0.94 4.09 23.00
C ASP A 36 -0.19 3.04 23.05
N SER A 37 -0.67 2.62 21.87
CA SER A 37 -1.73 1.61 21.75
C SER A 37 -1.28 0.21 22.16
N ARG A 38 -2.22 -0.74 22.28
CA ARG A 38 -1.89 -2.14 22.59
C ARG A 38 -0.97 -2.75 21.55
N VAL A 39 -1.14 -2.41 20.26
CA VAL A 39 -0.28 -2.92 19.20
C VAL A 39 1.14 -2.34 19.29
N GLY A 40 1.28 -1.04 19.60
CA GLY A 40 2.57 -0.41 19.82
C GLY A 40 3.31 -0.96 21.04
N VAL A 41 2.59 -1.17 22.14
CA VAL A 41 3.13 -1.80 23.35
C VAL A 41 3.55 -3.25 23.08
N TYR A 42 2.75 -4.00 22.31
CA TYR A 42 3.12 -5.37 21.91
C TYR A 42 4.37 -5.38 21.01
N ALA A 43 4.41 -4.53 19.98
CA ALA A 43 5.54 -4.43 19.07
C ALA A 43 6.84 -4.07 19.81
N SER A 44 6.80 -3.07 20.70
CA SER A 44 7.96 -2.63 21.47
C SER A 44 8.38 -3.65 22.53
N ARG A 45 7.47 -4.08 23.42
CA ARG A 45 7.82 -4.90 24.59
C ARG A 45 7.98 -6.39 24.29
N GLN A 46 7.21 -6.92 23.35
CA GLN A 46 7.23 -8.36 23.05
C GLN A 46 8.08 -8.70 21.83
N LEU A 47 8.18 -7.78 20.86
CA LEU A 47 8.94 -8.01 19.63
C LEU A 47 10.24 -7.19 19.55
N GLY A 48 10.47 -6.25 20.48
CA GLY A 48 11.67 -5.40 20.51
C GLY A 48 11.71 -4.34 19.41
N ILE A 49 10.57 -3.94 18.87
CA ILE A 49 10.45 -3.05 17.71
C ILE A 49 10.11 -1.64 18.18
N ASN A 50 11.13 -0.82 18.32
CA ASN A 50 10.96 0.55 18.81
C ASN A 50 10.53 1.54 17.70
N ASN A 51 10.69 1.18 16.43
CA ASN A 51 10.32 2.03 15.29
C ASN A 51 9.05 1.53 14.56
N PHE A 52 8.13 0.85 15.27
CA PHE A 52 6.94 0.26 14.66
C PHE A 52 6.07 1.30 13.93
N LYS A 53 5.87 2.48 14.54
CA LYS A 53 5.12 3.59 13.93
C LYS A 53 5.70 4.00 12.58
N GLU A 54 7.01 4.21 12.50
CA GLU A 54 7.71 4.56 11.26
C GLU A 54 7.49 3.50 10.17
N LEU A 55 7.57 2.21 10.54
CA LEU A 55 7.31 1.11 9.59
C LEU A 55 5.86 1.12 9.08
N LEU A 56 4.90 1.39 9.97
CA LEU A 56 3.48 1.50 9.61
C LEU A 56 3.22 2.73 8.72
N GLU A 57 3.84 3.87 9.02
CA GLU A 57 3.74 5.08 8.20
C GLU A 57 4.25 4.82 6.78
N TYR A 58 5.38 4.14 6.60
CA TYR A 58 5.83 3.75 5.27
C TYR A 58 4.87 2.78 4.58
N ALA A 59 4.33 1.79 5.30
CA ALA A 59 3.35 0.89 4.72
C ALA A 59 2.14 1.67 4.19
N ILE A 60 1.63 2.64 4.96
CA ILE A 60 0.51 3.51 4.57
C ILE A 60 0.88 4.42 3.40
N ILE A 61 2.05 5.06 3.42
CA ILE A 61 2.49 5.98 2.37
C ILE A 61 2.61 5.28 1.02
N PHE A 62 3.12 4.05 1.01
CA PHE A 62 3.44 3.35 -0.23
C PHE A 62 2.33 2.41 -0.74
N HIS A 63 1.38 1.94 0.09
CA HIS A 63 0.52 0.78 -0.27
C HIS A 63 -0.22 0.92 -1.61
N ASP A 64 -0.67 2.12 -1.92
CA ASP A 64 -1.55 2.42 -3.07
C ASP A 64 -0.84 3.18 -4.21
N ILE A 65 0.48 3.43 -4.12
CA ILE A 65 1.18 4.29 -5.10
C ILE A 65 1.12 3.74 -6.53
N GLY A 66 1.00 2.43 -6.69
CA GLY A 66 0.79 1.77 -7.97
C GLY A 66 -0.43 2.27 -8.72
N LYS A 67 -1.43 2.85 -8.04
CA LYS A 67 -2.63 3.45 -8.68
C LYS A 67 -2.29 4.55 -9.68
N VAL A 68 -1.11 5.18 -9.57
CA VAL A 68 -0.59 6.14 -10.55
C VAL A 68 -0.64 5.61 -11.98
N PHE A 69 -0.42 4.30 -12.18
CA PHE A 69 -0.38 3.65 -13.50
C PHE A 69 -1.76 3.22 -14.04
N PHE A 70 -2.84 3.48 -13.30
CA PHE A 70 -4.20 3.04 -13.65
C PHE A 70 -5.16 4.22 -13.85
N GLN A 71 -4.65 5.44 -14.00
CA GLN A 71 -5.44 6.68 -14.13
C GLN A 71 -5.99 6.91 -15.55
N THR A 72 -6.08 5.87 -16.38
CA THR A 72 -6.44 5.97 -17.81
C THR A 72 -7.84 5.42 -18.08
N GLU A 73 -8.46 5.85 -19.18
CA GLU A 73 -9.79 5.35 -19.60
C GLU A 73 -9.83 3.83 -19.81
N ALA A 74 -8.70 3.22 -20.18
CA ALA A 74 -8.60 1.76 -20.33
C ALA A 74 -8.88 0.99 -19.03
N ASN A 75 -8.77 1.67 -17.88
CA ASN A 75 -9.05 1.12 -16.56
C ASN A 75 -10.45 1.48 -16.04
N LEU A 76 -11.25 2.24 -16.80
CA LEU A 76 -12.66 2.43 -16.48
C LEU A 76 -13.43 1.12 -16.71
N ARG A 77 -14.32 0.81 -15.78
CA ARG A 77 -15.20 -0.35 -15.81
C ARG A 77 -16.65 0.10 -15.71
N GLN A 78 -17.49 -0.55 -16.50
CA GLN A 78 -18.94 -0.38 -16.48
C GLN A 78 -19.54 -1.40 -15.52
N GLY A 79 -20.19 -0.92 -14.47
CA GLY A 79 -21.17 -1.67 -13.69
C GLY A 79 -22.57 -1.44 -14.25
N GLN A 80 -23.58 -2.11 -13.68
CA GLN A 80 -24.96 -2.04 -14.15
C GLN A 80 -25.52 -0.60 -14.18
N ASP A 81 -25.13 0.25 -13.23
CA ASP A 81 -25.60 1.63 -13.09
C ASP A 81 -24.49 2.62 -12.73
N SER A 82 -23.23 2.26 -13.00
CA SER A 82 -22.09 3.08 -12.59
C SER A 82 -20.86 2.85 -13.44
N THR A 83 -20.04 3.88 -13.64
CA THR A 83 -18.66 3.72 -14.13
C THR A 83 -17.67 3.94 -12.99
N TYR A 84 -16.63 3.12 -12.90
CA TYR A 84 -15.62 3.24 -11.86
C TYR A 84 -14.21 2.96 -12.38
N LEU A 85 -13.19 3.52 -11.72
CA LEU A 85 -11.79 3.20 -12.03
C LEU A 85 -11.39 1.91 -11.31
N SER A 86 -10.84 0.95 -12.07
CA SER A 86 -10.31 -0.31 -11.54
C SER A 86 -8.80 -0.22 -11.35
N PHE A 87 -8.36 -0.47 -10.12
CA PHE A 87 -6.94 -0.49 -9.74
C PHE A 87 -6.37 -1.91 -9.57
N LYS A 88 -6.97 -2.93 -10.19
CA LYS A 88 -6.57 -4.35 -9.97
C LYS A 88 -5.07 -4.56 -10.25
N GLY A 89 -4.31 -4.99 -9.23
CA GLY A 89 -2.88 -5.29 -9.33
C GLY A 89 -1.94 -4.15 -8.94
N HIS A 90 -2.46 -3.00 -8.48
CA HIS A 90 -1.61 -1.90 -8.02
C HIS A 90 -0.71 -2.29 -6.84
N GLU A 91 -1.11 -3.28 -6.03
CA GLU A 91 -0.36 -3.77 -4.88
C GLU A 91 1.04 -4.30 -5.28
N PHE A 92 1.15 -4.96 -6.44
CA PHE A 92 2.41 -5.51 -6.94
C PHE A 92 3.40 -4.41 -7.34
N ILE A 93 2.89 -3.39 -8.02
CA ILE A 93 3.66 -2.23 -8.47
C ILE A 93 4.10 -1.39 -7.27
N SER A 94 3.19 -1.19 -6.31
CA SER A 94 3.46 -0.49 -5.05
C SER A 94 4.53 -1.20 -4.23
N ALA A 95 4.44 -2.52 -4.10
CA ALA A 95 5.42 -3.33 -3.38
C ALA A 95 6.81 -3.28 -4.04
N LEU A 96 6.88 -3.23 -5.37
CA LEU A 96 8.16 -3.12 -6.07
C LEU A 96 8.89 -1.80 -5.78
N LEU A 97 8.19 -0.67 -5.79
CA LEU A 97 8.77 0.61 -5.38
C LEU A 97 9.13 0.61 -3.88
N THR A 98 8.28 0.01 -3.05
CA THR A 98 8.52 -0.14 -1.61
C THR A 98 9.78 -0.94 -1.32
N ASP A 99 10.03 -2.03 -2.06
CA ASP A 99 11.24 -2.86 -1.90
C ASP A 99 12.51 -2.10 -2.28
N LEU A 100 12.47 -1.33 -3.37
CA LEU A 100 13.59 -0.47 -3.76
C LEU A 100 13.89 0.58 -2.69
N PHE A 101 12.86 1.30 -2.23
CA PHE A 101 12.99 2.29 -1.17
C PHE A 101 13.57 1.68 0.12
N SER A 102 12.97 0.60 0.57
CA SER A 102 13.36 -0.18 1.74
C SER A 102 14.81 -0.67 1.68
N SER A 103 15.22 -1.21 0.53
CA SER A 103 16.58 -1.73 0.35
C SER A 103 17.63 -0.61 0.44
N LYS A 104 17.34 0.59 -0.08
CA LYS A 104 18.27 1.72 -0.07
C LYS A 104 18.43 2.35 1.31
N LYS A 105 17.47 2.19 2.21
CA LYS A 105 17.54 2.72 3.58
C LYS A 105 18.44 1.87 4.51
N HIS A 106 18.97 0.73 4.03
CA HIS A 106 20.14 -0.02 4.53
C HIS A 106 20.41 -0.10 6.05
N HIS A 107 19.40 -0.09 6.94
CA HIS A 107 19.68 -0.20 8.38
C HIS A 107 18.65 -0.97 9.22
N ASN A 108 17.59 -1.52 8.64
CA ASN A 108 16.59 -2.25 9.41
C ASN A 108 16.04 -3.48 8.68
N MET A 109 16.27 -4.68 9.25
CA MET A 109 15.75 -5.94 8.72
C MET A 109 14.22 -6.00 8.66
N TYR A 110 13.51 -5.15 9.42
CA TYR A 110 12.06 -5.07 9.43
C TYR A 110 11.47 -4.35 8.21
N TYR A 111 12.25 -3.73 7.33
CA TYR A 111 11.70 -3.10 6.11
C TYR A 111 11.09 -4.12 5.14
N ILE A 112 11.53 -5.38 5.14
CA ILE A 112 10.84 -6.44 4.39
C ILE A 112 9.39 -6.66 4.86
N ALA A 113 9.11 -6.34 6.13
CA ALA A 113 7.76 -6.40 6.70
C ALA A 113 6.85 -5.33 6.09
N VAL A 114 7.38 -4.14 5.78
CA VAL A 114 6.67 -3.07 5.07
C VAL A 114 6.36 -3.50 3.64
N THR A 115 7.34 -4.05 2.93
CA THR A 115 7.12 -4.57 1.57
C THR A 115 6.09 -5.72 1.59
N PHE A 116 6.15 -6.61 2.59
CA PHE A 116 5.16 -7.67 2.79
C PHE A 116 3.76 -7.08 3.00
N SER A 117 3.58 -6.12 3.91
CA SER A 117 2.27 -5.55 4.19
C SER A 117 1.69 -4.86 2.95
N VAL A 118 2.52 -4.10 2.20
CA VAL A 118 2.10 -3.49 0.93
C VAL A 118 1.76 -4.54 -0.13
N PHE A 119 2.53 -5.62 -0.25
CA PHE A 119 2.23 -6.68 -1.22
C PHE A 119 0.90 -7.38 -0.88
N TYR A 120 0.64 -7.65 0.40
CA TYR A 120 -0.48 -8.47 0.85
C TYR A 120 -1.71 -7.70 1.35
N HIS A 121 -1.76 -6.36 1.31
CA HIS A 121 -2.86 -5.59 1.89
C HIS A 121 -4.24 -5.86 1.25
N HIS A 122 -4.30 -6.26 -0.02
CA HIS A 122 -5.53 -6.78 -0.66
C HIS A 122 -5.68 -8.30 -0.56
N HIS A 123 -4.65 -9.02 -0.11
CA HIS A 123 -4.48 -10.48 -0.27
C HIS A 123 -5.01 -11.33 0.88
N ALA A 124 -5.47 -10.75 2.00
CA ALA A 124 -6.29 -11.49 2.96
C ALA A 124 -7.57 -12.08 2.31
N MET A 125 -7.91 -11.66 1.08
CA MET A 125 -9.13 -11.99 0.33
C MET A 125 -8.92 -12.80 -0.97
N ASN A 126 -8.11 -13.88 -0.96
CA ASN A 126 -7.96 -14.90 -2.04
C ASN A 126 -6.88 -14.62 -3.14
N PRO A 127 -5.66 -15.18 -2.99
CA PRO A 127 -4.56 -15.08 -3.97
C PRO A 127 -4.83 -15.72 -5.34
N GLU A 128 -5.65 -16.77 -5.41
CA GLU A 128 -5.92 -17.50 -6.66
C GLU A 128 -6.72 -16.65 -7.67
N ALA A 129 -7.56 -15.74 -7.18
CA ALA A 129 -8.40 -14.87 -8.01
C ALA A 129 -7.61 -13.81 -8.82
N ARG A 130 -6.31 -13.65 -8.54
CA ARG A 130 -5.47 -12.58 -9.12
C ARG A 130 -4.23 -13.08 -9.86
N LYS A 131 -4.05 -14.40 -10.04
CA LYS A 131 -2.92 -15.03 -10.79
C LYS A 131 -2.75 -14.54 -12.24
N LYS A 132 -3.79 -13.93 -12.84
CA LYS A 132 -3.67 -13.23 -14.13
C LYS A 132 -3.42 -11.75 -13.84
N ILE A 133 -2.18 -11.42 -13.49
CA ILE A 133 -1.72 -10.04 -13.34
C ILE A 133 -1.71 -9.42 -14.75
N THR A 134 -2.74 -8.64 -15.07
CA THR A 134 -2.67 -7.74 -16.22
C THR A 134 -1.95 -6.50 -15.74
N LEU A 135 -0.64 -6.44 -15.99
CA LEU A 135 0.11 -5.21 -15.76
C LEU A 135 -0.45 -4.11 -16.67
N PRO A 136 -0.55 -2.87 -16.18
CA PRO A 136 -0.97 -1.75 -17.02
C PRO A 136 0.00 -1.62 -18.19
N ASN A 137 -0.51 -1.21 -19.35
CA ASN A 137 0.35 -0.86 -20.47
C ASN A 137 1.04 0.48 -20.13
N ILE A 138 2.27 0.39 -19.63
CA ILE A 138 3.04 1.56 -19.20
C ILE A 138 3.55 2.24 -20.45
N SER A 139 2.93 3.37 -20.81
CA SER A 139 3.34 4.21 -21.93
C SER A 139 4.74 4.78 -21.72
N ASP A 140 5.35 5.29 -22.79
CA ASP A 140 6.66 5.98 -22.78
C ASP A 140 6.67 7.29 -21.97
N GLU A 141 5.56 7.67 -21.32
CA GLU A 141 5.37 8.87 -20.49
C GLU A 141 6.09 8.78 -19.13
N ASN A 142 7.36 8.40 -19.16
CA ASN A 142 8.20 8.19 -17.99
C ASN A 142 8.22 9.39 -17.07
N GLN A 143 8.40 10.60 -17.61
CA GLN A 143 8.50 11.81 -16.79
C GLN A 143 7.20 12.10 -16.04
N LEU A 144 6.05 11.94 -16.69
CA LEU A 144 4.75 12.20 -16.05
C LEU A 144 4.50 11.28 -14.85
N TYR A 145 4.80 9.99 -14.98
CA TYR A 145 4.64 9.05 -13.87
C TYR A 145 5.63 9.33 -12.73
N ARG A 146 6.88 9.70 -13.06
CA ARG A 146 7.88 10.10 -12.07
C ARG A 146 7.39 11.28 -11.25
N ASP A 147 6.94 12.34 -11.91
CA ASP A 147 6.47 13.56 -11.28
C ASP A 147 5.23 13.29 -10.42
N LYS A 148 4.30 12.45 -10.90
CA LYS A 148 3.12 12.03 -10.13
C LYS A 148 3.50 11.25 -8.87
N ILE A 149 4.39 10.26 -8.97
CA ILE A 149 4.82 9.47 -7.80
C ILE A 149 5.49 10.40 -6.78
N PHE A 150 6.46 11.20 -7.22
CA PHE A 150 7.18 12.10 -6.35
C PHE A 150 6.24 13.12 -5.69
N SER A 151 5.33 13.72 -6.46
CA SER A 151 4.35 14.68 -5.94
C SER A 151 3.38 14.07 -4.94
N VAL A 152 2.97 12.81 -5.09
CA VAL A 152 2.07 12.16 -4.13
C VAL A 152 2.79 11.84 -2.82
N LEU A 153 4.02 11.33 -2.90
CA LEU A 153 4.71 10.79 -1.73
C LEU A 153 5.53 11.82 -0.95
N SER A 154 6.12 12.80 -1.64
CA SER A 154 7.10 13.71 -1.03
C SER A 154 6.56 14.49 0.16
N ASP A 155 5.27 14.84 0.15
CA ASP A 155 4.61 15.56 1.25
C ASP A 155 4.58 14.77 2.57
N PHE A 156 4.68 13.44 2.51
CA PHE A 156 4.63 12.55 3.67
C PHE A 156 6.01 12.05 4.11
N LEU A 157 7.05 12.38 3.36
CA LEU A 157 8.42 11.94 3.61
C LEU A 157 9.27 13.11 4.12
N ASN A 158 10.23 12.82 4.99
CA ASN A 158 11.26 13.79 5.39
C ASN A 158 12.25 14.06 4.24
N VAL A 159 13.13 15.06 4.39
CA VAL A 159 14.07 15.49 3.35
C VAL A 159 14.99 14.35 2.88
N ASN A 160 15.51 13.55 3.80
CA ASN A 160 16.42 12.43 3.47
C ASN A 160 15.67 11.34 2.68
N ASP A 161 14.46 11.00 3.12
CA ASP A 161 13.62 10.00 2.45
C ASP A 161 13.17 10.47 1.06
N ARG A 162 12.95 11.77 0.84
CA ARG A 162 12.65 12.32 -0.51
C ARG A 162 13.82 12.10 -1.48
N GLU A 163 15.06 12.27 -1.02
CA GLU A 163 16.24 12.03 -1.84
C GLU A 163 16.36 10.53 -2.20
N VAL A 164 16.16 9.65 -1.21
CA VAL A 164 16.13 8.20 -1.43
C VAL A 164 15.02 7.83 -2.41
N LEU A 165 13.83 8.37 -2.23
CA LEU A 165 12.69 8.15 -3.12
C LEU A 165 13.01 8.52 -4.56
N SER A 166 13.61 9.70 -4.80
CA SER A 166 13.96 10.14 -6.16
C SER A 166 14.84 9.11 -6.88
N LYS A 167 15.89 8.61 -6.21
CA LYS A 167 16.80 7.58 -6.77
C LYS A 167 16.08 6.24 -6.98
N CYS A 168 15.13 5.90 -6.10
CA CYS A 168 14.34 4.69 -6.23
C CYS A 168 13.37 4.77 -7.40
N ILE A 169 12.70 5.90 -7.61
CA ILE A 169 11.84 6.15 -8.78
C ILE A 169 12.66 5.99 -10.07
N ASP A 170 13.89 6.49 -10.14
CA ASP A 170 14.78 6.30 -11.29
C ASP A 170 15.00 4.84 -11.66
N THR A 171 15.29 4.03 -10.65
CA THR A 171 15.53 2.59 -10.80
C THR A 171 14.23 1.87 -11.15
N PHE A 172 13.16 2.22 -10.47
CA PHE A 172 11.82 1.66 -10.64
C PHE A 172 11.30 1.84 -12.06
N MET A 173 11.37 3.05 -12.62
CA MET A 173 10.91 3.29 -13.99
C MET A 173 11.73 2.48 -15.00
N LYS A 174 13.05 2.33 -14.81
CA LYS A 174 13.87 1.46 -15.68
C LYS A 174 13.41 0.00 -15.63
N MET A 175 12.99 -0.48 -14.46
CA MET A 175 12.46 -1.84 -14.30
C MET A 175 11.09 -2.00 -14.97
N LEU A 176 10.21 -1.00 -14.84
CA LEU A 176 8.87 -1.01 -15.44
C LEU A 176 8.92 -1.09 -16.97
N HIS A 177 9.89 -0.43 -17.60
CA HIS A 177 10.12 -0.47 -19.05
C HIS A 177 10.89 -1.69 -19.53
N SER A 178 11.42 -2.50 -18.61
CA SER A 178 12.13 -3.70 -18.99
C SER A 178 11.14 -4.80 -19.37
N ARG A 179 11.50 -5.62 -20.38
CA ARG A 179 10.79 -6.88 -20.68
C ARG A 179 10.79 -7.88 -19.51
N ASN A 180 11.55 -7.59 -18.45
CA ASN A 180 11.75 -8.43 -17.28
C ASN A 180 10.89 -8.01 -16.07
N LEU A 181 9.94 -7.08 -16.20
CA LEU A 181 9.06 -6.66 -15.09
C LEU A 181 8.40 -7.84 -14.37
N ILE A 182 7.89 -8.80 -15.13
CA ILE A 182 7.27 -10.02 -14.60
C ILE A 182 8.29 -10.82 -13.75
N ASN A 183 9.54 -10.93 -14.19
CA ASN A 183 10.60 -11.59 -13.44
C ASN A 183 10.94 -10.84 -12.15
N TYR A 184 10.97 -9.51 -12.17
CA TYR A 184 11.17 -8.72 -10.95
C TYR A 184 10.04 -8.95 -9.93
N LEU A 185 8.79 -9.02 -10.39
CA LEU A 185 7.64 -9.30 -9.53
C LEU A 185 7.70 -10.72 -8.95
N HIS A 186 8.05 -11.72 -9.77
CA HIS A 186 8.24 -13.09 -9.28
C HIS A 186 9.38 -13.18 -8.27
N ASN A 187 10.51 -12.53 -8.54
CA ASN A 187 11.64 -12.49 -7.61
C ASN A 187 11.27 -11.82 -6.29
N LEU A 188 10.50 -10.73 -6.35
CA LEU A 188 9.99 -10.06 -5.16
C LEU A 188 9.04 -10.98 -4.37
N GLN A 189 8.11 -11.64 -5.06
CA GLN A 189 7.18 -12.58 -4.43
C GLN A 189 7.93 -13.74 -3.76
N SER A 190 8.90 -14.36 -4.45
CA SER A 190 9.74 -15.43 -3.89
C SER A 190 10.54 -14.93 -2.69
N LYS A 191 11.19 -13.76 -2.81
CA LYS A 191 11.91 -13.12 -1.69
C LYS A 191 11.01 -12.97 -0.46
N ILE A 192 9.79 -12.47 -0.63
CA ILE A 192 8.84 -12.30 0.47
C ILE A 192 8.39 -13.65 1.02
N TYR A 193 8.05 -14.61 0.15
CA TYR A 193 7.61 -15.95 0.52
C TYR A 193 8.68 -16.67 1.34
N ASP A 194 9.92 -16.69 0.86
CA ASP A 194 11.03 -17.35 1.52
C ASP A 194 11.35 -16.67 2.86
N SER A 195 11.40 -15.33 2.87
CA SER A 195 11.75 -14.55 4.07
C SER A 195 10.71 -14.69 5.19
N ILE A 196 9.42 -14.59 4.85
CA ILE A 196 8.33 -14.44 5.83
C ILE A 196 7.51 -15.71 6.01
N LEU A 197 7.12 -16.37 4.91
CA LEU A 197 6.17 -17.48 4.94
C LEU A 197 6.85 -18.82 5.22
N LEU A 198 7.99 -19.09 4.57
CA LEU A 198 8.84 -20.25 4.90
C LEU A 198 9.67 -20.06 6.18
N SER A 199 9.59 -18.88 6.80
CA SER A 199 10.25 -18.57 8.07
C SER A 199 11.78 -18.74 8.03
N THR A 200 12.42 -18.40 6.90
CA THR A 200 13.89 -18.32 6.84
C THR A 200 14.44 -17.17 7.68
N MET A 201 13.63 -16.15 7.96
CA MET A 201 13.93 -15.10 8.93
C MET A 201 13.39 -15.41 10.33
N SER A 202 13.83 -14.61 11.32
CA SER A 202 13.40 -14.77 12.71
C SER A 202 11.87 -14.71 12.88
N HIS A 203 11.35 -15.44 13.87
CA HIS A 203 9.94 -15.41 14.25
C HIS A 203 9.42 -13.99 14.52
N SER A 204 10.27 -13.10 15.05
CA SER A 204 9.93 -11.71 15.31
C SER A 204 9.58 -10.96 14.03
N ILE A 205 10.37 -11.10 12.96
CA ILE A 205 10.06 -10.45 11.67
C ILE A 205 8.72 -10.93 11.15
N ARG A 206 8.47 -12.25 11.17
CA ARG A 206 7.19 -12.78 10.71
C ARG A 206 6.01 -12.18 11.48
N LYS A 207 6.11 -12.09 12.81
CA LYS A 207 5.07 -11.45 13.64
C LYS A 207 4.88 -9.98 13.30
N VAL A 208 5.97 -9.22 13.11
CA VAL A 208 5.91 -7.80 12.70
C VAL A 208 5.26 -7.64 11.33
N SER A 209 5.56 -8.52 10.37
CA SER A 209 4.96 -8.50 9.03
C SER A 209 3.43 -8.65 9.07
N PHE A 210 2.91 -9.60 9.84
CA PHE A 210 1.46 -9.75 10.00
C PHE A 210 0.86 -8.60 10.80
N LEU A 211 1.54 -8.14 11.86
CA LEU A 211 1.07 -7.01 12.65
C LEU A 211 0.96 -5.71 11.81
N LEU A 212 1.95 -5.43 10.98
CA LEU A 212 1.93 -4.31 10.03
C LEU A 212 0.84 -4.48 8.98
N LEU A 213 0.63 -5.69 8.46
CA LEU A 213 -0.43 -5.98 7.51
C LEU A 213 -1.81 -5.68 8.12
N ASP A 214 -2.08 -6.17 9.34
CA ASP A 214 -3.35 -5.95 10.02
C ASP A 214 -3.58 -4.46 10.31
N CYS A 215 -2.55 -3.76 10.80
CA CYS A 215 -2.63 -2.31 11.04
C CYS A 215 -2.81 -1.51 9.75
N LEU A 216 -2.13 -1.87 8.66
CA LEU A 216 -2.29 -1.22 7.36
C LEU A 216 -3.73 -1.39 6.85
N ILE A 217 -4.27 -2.61 6.90
CA ILE A 217 -5.66 -2.89 6.50
C ILE A 217 -6.61 -2.04 7.36
N ALA A 218 -6.37 -1.94 8.66
CA ALA A 218 -7.21 -1.14 9.54
C ALA A 218 -7.19 0.35 9.15
N CYS A 219 -6.00 0.95 9.00
CA CYS A 219 -5.89 2.35 8.61
C CYS A 219 -6.50 2.64 7.23
N ASP A 220 -6.29 1.75 6.25
CA ASP A 220 -6.83 1.88 4.88
C ASP A 220 -8.37 1.85 4.88
N TYR A 221 -8.98 0.87 5.54
CA TYR A 221 -10.44 0.77 5.62
C TYR A 221 -11.07 1.91 6.43
N MET A 222 -10.46 2.31 7.53
CA MET A 222 -10.93 3.46 8.31
C MET A 222 -10.85 4.77 7.53
N ALA A 223 -9.83 4.93 6.67
CA ALA A 223 -9.74 6.07 5.74
C ALA A 223 -10.82 6.02 4.67
N ALA A 224 -11.11 4.83 4.13
CA ALA A 224 -12.11 4.62 3.09
C ALA A 224 -13.58 4.72 3.56
N GLN A 225 -13.85 4.85 4.87
CA GLN A 225 -15.20 4.79 5.45
C GLN A 225 -16.22 5.73 4.78
N ASP A 226 -15.82 6.95 4.42
CA ASP A 226 -16.73 7.96 3.83
C ASP A 226 -17.25 7.54 2.44
N ARG A 227 -16.63 6.52 1.83
CA ARG A 227 -17.02 5.99 0.51
C ARG A 227 -18.19 5.00 0.60
N GLU A 228 -18.33 4.27 1.71
CA GLU A 228 -19.34 3.21 1.89
C GLU A 228 -20.60 3.72 2.60
N SER A 229 -21.70 3.82 1.88
CA SER A 229 -23.04 3.97 2.48
C SER A 229 -23.51 2.61 2.99
N GLY A 230 -23.00 2.19 4.15
CA GLY A 230 -23.41 0.97 4.85
C GLY A 230 -22.20 0.18 5.36
N GLY A 231 -22.00 0.14 6.67
CA GLY A 231 -20.89 -0.57 7.29
C GLY A 231 -21.01 -2.06 7.06
N SER A 232 -20.21 -2.58 6.12
CA SER A 232 -20.07 -4.02 5.89
C SER A 232 -19.64 -4.75 7.17
N ILE A 233 -19.96 -6.04 7.29
CA ILE A 233 -19.50 -6.87 8.43
C ILE A 233 -17.97 -6.78 8.55
N PHE A 234 -17.26 -6.76 7.41
CA PHE A 234 -15.83 -6.60 7.40
C PHE A 234 -15.39 -5.25 7.97
N PHE A 235 -16.03 -4.14 7.57
CA PHE A 235 -15.76 -2.82 8.14
C PHE A 235 -15.99 -2.79 9.66
N GLN A 236 -17.05 -3.43 10.16
CA GLN A 236 -17.31 -3.55 11.60
C GLN A 236 -16.18 -4.27 12.33
N THR A 237 -15.74 -5.42 11.80
CA THR A 237 -14.59 -6.16 12.35
C THR A 237 -13.31 -5.32 12.37
N ILE A 238 -13.04 -4.57 11.30
CA ILE A 238 -11.89 -3.67 11.24
C ILE A 238 -12.01 -2.54 12.26
N SER A 239 -13.20 -1.95 12.40
CA SER A 239 -13.45 -0.89 13.38
C SER A 239 -13.26 -1.40 14.81
N GLU A 240 -13.73 -2.61 15.12
CA GLU A 240 -13.49 -3.25 16.41
C GLU A 240 -12.00 -3.50 16.66
N PHE A 241 -11.29 -4.05 15.68
CA PHE A 241 -9.84 -4.24 15.76
C PHE A 241 -9.14 -2.92 16.05
N TYR A 242 -9.45 -1.86 15.29
CA TYR A 242 -8.89 -0.53 15.47
C TYR A 242 -9.13 -0.01 16.90
N ASN A 243 -10.37 -0.05 17.37
CA ASN A 243 -10.74 0.47 18.69
C ASN A 243 -10.11 -0.32 19.85
N ILE A 244 -9.88 -1.62 19.68
CA ILE A 244 -9.29 -2.47 20.73
C ILE A 244 -7.76 -2.39 20.72
N TRP A 245 -7.14 -2.40 19.54
CA TRP A 245 -5.70 -2.65 19.39
C TRP A 245 -4.89 -1.41 19.04
N MET A 246 -5.45 -0.50 18.25
CA MET A 246 -4.71 0.62 17.65
C MET A 246 -5.05 1.99 18.24
N LYS A 247 -6.27 2.15 18.74
CA LYS A 247 -6.67 3.39 19.41
C LYS A 247 -5.96 3.49 20.76
N GLY A 248 -5.15 4.54 20.92
CA GLY A 248 -4.50 4.92 22.17
C GLY A 248 -5.48 5.51 23.19
#